data_AF-A0A1M6WEK9-F1
#
_entry.id   AF-A0A1M6WEK9-F1
#
_cell.length_a   1.000
_cell.length_b   1.000
_cell.length_c   1.000
_cell.angle_alpha   90.00
_cell.angle_beta   90.00
_cell.angle_gamma   90.00
#
_symmetry.space_group_name_H-M   'P 1'
#
loop_
_entity.id
_entity.type
_entity.pdbx_description
1 polymer ?
#
loop_
_entity_poly.entity_id
_entity_poly.type
_entity_poly.pdbx_seq_one_letter_code
_entity_poly.pdbx_strand_id
1 'polypeptide(L)'
;MKLIDIDISGYDTLLLDRDGTINVHIIGDYVRKWSDFEFIPGTFEALAKFAQHFKHIFIVTNQRGIGKGKYSEADLADIHARMCAEIASHGGRIDKIYFCSALTEEDVRRKPGRGMFDDILRDFPDVDPSKCLMLGDGDVDMEFAKNSGIAGIKVDSLKKEGSEYKYVIQ
;
A
#
# COMPACT_ATOMS: atom_id res chain seq x y z
N MET A 1 13.56 8.14 0.45
CA MET A 1 13.72 7.44 1.75
C MET A 1 13.16 6.03 1.70
N LYS A 2 13.86 4.99 2.20
CA LYS A 2 13.32 3.62 2.28
C LYS A 2 12.37 3.46 3.46
N LEU A 3 11.50 2.44 3.43
CA LEU A 3 10.56 2.15 4.53
C LEU A 3 11.27 2.02 5.89
N ILE A 4 12.39 1.32 5.96
CA ILE A 4 13.10 1.06 7.21
C ILE A 4 13.63 2.34 7.89
N ASP A 5 13.89 3.38 7.08
CA ASP A 5 14.47 4.65 7.49
C ASP A 5 13.43 5.66 8.00
N ILE A 6 12.13 5.38 7.82
CA ILE A 6 11.06 6.27 8.26
C ILE A 6 11.03 6.35 9.80
N ASP A 7 11.02 7.58 10.32
CA ASP A 7 10.66 7.80 11.72
C ASP A 7 9.16 7.60 11.91
N ILE A 8 8.84 6.51 12.61
CA ILE A 8 7.48 6.09 12.90
C ILE A 8 6.99 6.58 14.27
N SER A 9 7.84 7.28 15.02
CA SER A 9 7.48 7.75 16.36
C SER A 9 6.29 8.72 16.33
N GLY A 10 5.38 8.57 17.28
CA GLY A 10 4.20 9.43 17.41
C GLY A 10 2.97 8.98 16.63
N TYR A 11 3.10 7.95 15.78
CA TYR A 11 2.00 7.30 15.06
C TYR A 11 1.68 5.93 15.66
N ASP A 12 0.42 5.49 15.57
CA ASP A 12 0.00 4.15 16.02
C ASP A 12 -0.76 3.36 14.95
N THR A 13 -1.11 4.01 13.84
CA THR A 13 -1.81 3.41 12.70
C THR A 13 -1.06 3.71 11.41
N LEU A 14 -0.71 2.65 10.67
CA LEU A 14 0.03 2.75 9.41
C LEU A 14 -0.87 2.38 8.23
N LEU A 15 -0.83 3.19 7.18
CA LEU A 15 -1.41 2.90 5.88
C LEU A 15 -0.28 2.80 4.85
N LEU A 16 -0.32 1.77 4.02
CA LEU A 16 0.69 1.50 2.99
C LEU A 16 0.02 1.45 1.62
N ASP A 17 0.63 2.08 0.61
CA ASP A 17 0.40 1.65 -0.77
C ASP A 17 1.06 0.28 -1.03
N ARG A 18 0.67 -0.38 -2.12
CA ARG A 18 1.19 -1.69 -2.52
C ARG A 18 2.26 -1.58 -3.62
N ASP A 19 1.87 -1.08 -4.79
CA ASP A 19 2.64 -1.15 -6.04
C ASP A 19 3.62 0.03 -6.16
N GLY A 20 4.89 -0.21 -5.82
CA GLY A 20 5.94 0.80 -5.72
C GLY A 20 6.39 1.03 -4.28
N THR A 21 5.65 0.50 -3.31
CA THR A 21 5.90 0.68 -1.86
C THR A 21 6.26 -0.64 -1.18
N ILE A 22 5.41 -1.67 -1.32
CA ILE A 22 5.66 -3.02 -0.79
C ILE A 22 6.32 -3.88 -1.87
N ASN A 23 5.73 -3.86 -3.08
CA ASN A 23 6.22 -4.60 -4.24
C ASN A 23 6.67 -3.68 -5.36
N VAL A 24 7.45 -4.21 -6.29
CA VAL A 24 7.90 -3.50 -7.48
C VAL A 24 6.71 -3.03 -8.30
N HIS A 25 6.72 -1.77 -8.71
CA HIS A 25 5.72 -1.19 -9.60
C HIS A 25 6.04 -1.56 -11.05
N ILE A 26 5.14 -2.28 -11.74
CA ILE A 26 5.30 -2.58 -13.17
C ILE A 26 4.77 -1.42 -14.01
N ILE A 27 5.65 -0.68 -14.68
CA ILE A 27 5.29 0.47 -15.50
C ILE A 27 4.56 0.00 -16.76
N GLY A 28 3.39 0.58 -17.02
CA GLY A 28 2.58 0.27 -18.19
C GLY A 28 1.82 -1.07 -18.12
N ASP A 29 1.94 -1.83 -17.03
CA ASP A 29 1.22 -3.10 -16.84
C ASP A 29 0.76 -3.24 -15.38
N TYR A 30 0.29 -4.43 -15.01
CA TYR A 30 -0.23 -4.76 -13.67
C TYR A 30 0.41 -6.04 -13.12
N VAL A 31 0.51 -6.14 -11.80
CA VAL A 31 0.76 -7.41 -11.10
C VAL A 31 -0.53 -8.23 -11.15
N ARG A 32 -0.60 -9.20 -12.06
CA ARG A 32 -1.85 -9.93 -12.38
C ARG A 32 -1.96 -11.28 -11.69
N LYS A 33 -0.82 -11.84 -11.29
CA LYS A 33 -0.69 -13.14 -10.61
C LYS A 33 0.51 -13.11 -9.68
N TRP A 34 0.58 -14.08 -8.77
CA TRP A 34 1.67 -14.17 -7.81
C TRP A 34 3.08 -14.16 -8.42
N SER A 35 3.28 -14.80 -9.58
CA SER A 35 4.60 -14.81 -10.23
C SER A 35 5.08 -13.44 -10.72
N ASP A 36 4.19 -12.46 -10.82
CA ASP A 36 4.53 -11.08 -11.18
C ASP A 36 4.89 -10.25 -9.94
N PHE A 37 4.59 -10.75 -8.73
CA PHE A 37 4.76 -10.04 -7.47
C PHE A 37 6.20 -10.18 -6.98
N GLU A 38 6.90 -9.05 -6.90
CA GLU A 38 8.29 -8.99 -6.43
C GLU A 38 8.37 -8.00 -5.27
N PHE A 39 8.76 -8.45 -4.07
CA PHE A 39 8.95 -7.55 -2.94
C PHE A 39 10.11 -6.59 -3.19
N ILE A 40 9.94 -5.32 -2.78
CA ILE A 40 11.04 -4.36 -2.79
C ILE A 40 12.09 -4.78 -1.73
N PRO A 41 13.40 -4.67 -2.01
CA PRO A 41 14.42 -4.96 -1.02
C PRO A 41 14.26 -4.17 0.28
N GLY A 42 14.30 -4.86 1.42
CA GLY A 42 14.12 -4.27 2.75
C GLY A 42 12.66 -4.21 3.24
N THR A 43 11.67 -4.55 2.41
CA THR A 43 10.25 -4.56 2.81
C THR A 43 9.99 -5.45 4.03
N PHE A 44 10.53 -6.67 4.06
CA PHE A 44 10.29 -7.58 5.18
C PHE A 44 10.85 -7.06 6.51
N GLU A 45 12.06 -6.51 6.50
CA GLU A 45 12.68 -5.93 7.70
C GLU A 45 11.86 -4.75 8.24
N ALA A 46 11.41 -3.86 7.34
CA ALA A 46 10.56 -2.73 7.70
C ALA A 46 9.21 -3.20 8.28
N LEU A 47 8.52 -4.13 7.62
CA LEU A 47 7.21 -4.61 8.08
C LEU A 47 7.29 -5.40 9.38
N ALA A 48 8.39 -6.13 9.63
CA ALA A 48 8.63 -6.78 10.92
C ALA A 48 8.80 -5.74 12.05
N LYS A 49 9.58 -4.67 11.81
CA LYS A 49 9.72 -3.54 12.75
C LYS A 49 8.37 -2.86 12.99
N PHE A 50 7.61 -2.62 11.93
CA PHE A 50 6.30 -1.95 12.02
C PHE A 50 5.29 -2.77 12.80
N ALA A 51 5.26 -4.10 12.62
CA ALA A 51 4.34 -4.98 13.34
C ALA A 51 4.52 -4.97 14.86
N GLN A 52 5.71 -4.61 15.35
CA GLN A 52 5.98 -4.45 16.80
C GLN A 52 5.59 -3.07 17.34
N HIS A 53 5.40 -2.08 16.46
CA HIS A 53 5.17 -0.69 16.83
C HIS A 53 3.70 -0.27 16.65
N PHE A 54 3.17 -0.50 15.45
CA PHE A 54 1.83 -0.04 15.09
C PHE A 54 0.76 -0.96 15.67
N LYS A 55 -0.28 -0.33 16.20
CA LYS A 55 -1.50 -1.00 16.62
C LYS A 55 -2.22 -1.61 15.41
N HIS A 56 -2.29 -0.86 14.31
CA HIS A 56 -2.93 -1.26 13.06
C HIS A 56 -2.04 -0.98 11.85
N ILE A 57 -1.95 -1.94 10.93
CA ILE A 57 -1.27 -1.81 9.64
C ILE A 57 -2.22 -2.18 8.52
N PHE A 58 -2.57 -1.20 7.69
CA PHE A 58 -3.47 -1.36 6.56
C PHE A 58 -2.74 -1.18 5.22
N ILE A 59 -3.24 -1.86 4.19
CA ILE A 59 -2.89 -1.54 2.81
C ILE A 59 -4.08 -0.83 2.16
N VAL A 60 -3.83 0.27 1.46
CA VAL A 60 -4.82 1.02 0.67
C VAL A 60 -4.32 1.15 -0.76
N THR A 61 -4.96 0.45 -1.71
CA THR A 61 -4.40 0.30 -3.07
C THR A 61 -5.41 0.46 -4.21
N ASN A 62 -5.02 1.17 -5.27
CA ASN A 62 -5.82 1.30 -6.49
C ASN A 62 -5.53 0.12 -7.44
N GLN A 63 -6.48 -0.78 -7.65
CA GLN A 63 -6.36 -2.00 -8.47
C GLN A 63 -7.17 -1.89 -9.77
N ARG A 64 -6.88 -0.86 -10.56
CA ARG A 64 -7.59 -0.51 -11.81
C ARG A 64 -7.55 -1.61 -12.88
N GLY A 65 -6.58 -2.51 -12.81
CA GLY A 65 -6.47 -3.61 -13.76
C GLY A 65 -7.70 -4.55 -13.71
N ILE A 66 -8.35 -4.66 -12.55
CA ILE A 66 -9.63 -5.38 -12.42
C ILE A 66 -10.74 -4.68 -13.23
N GLY A 67 -10.93 -3.38 -13.05
CA GLY A 67 -11.93 -2.62 -13.81
C GLY A 67 -11.66 -2.62 -15.32
N LYS A 68 -10.40 -2.82 -15.73
CA LYS A 68 -9.99 -2.98 -17.13
C LYS A 68 -10.04 -4.43 -17.64
N GLY A 69 -10.49 -5.39 -16.82
CA GLY A 69 -10.57 -6.82 -17.18
C GLY A 69 -9.22 -7.50 -17.40
N LYS A 70 -8.13 -7.02 -16.78
CA LYS A 70 -6.77 -7.59 -16.92
C LYS A 70 -6.53 -8.79 -16.00
N TYR A 71 -7.23 -8.84 -14.87
CA TYR A 71 -7.25 -9.93 -13.90
C TYR A 71 -8.53 -9.80 -13.06
N SER A 72 -8.93 -10.86 -12.38
CA SER A 72 -10.14 -10.90 -11.55
C SER A 72 -9.87 -10.50 -10.09
N GLU A 73 -10.95 -10.27 -9.33
CA GLU A 73 -10.84 -10.12 -7.87
C GLU A 73 -10.33 -11.40 -7.19
N ALA A 74 -10.59 -12.58 -7.76
CA ALA A 74 -10.05 -13.84 -7.26
C ALA A 74 -8.53 -13.93 -7.44
N ASP A 75 -8.01 -13.44 -8.57
CA ASP A 75 -6.56 -13.35 -8.81
C ASP A 75 -5.91 -12.37 -7.82
N LEU A 76 -6.55 -11.22 -7.57
CA LEU A 76 -6.09 -10.25 -6.58
C LEU A 76 -6.09 -10.86 -5.17
N ALA A 77 -7.12 -11.61 -4.81
CA ALA A 77 -7.22 -12.27 -3.52
C ALA A 77 -6.11 -13.32 -3.31
N ASP A 78 -5.75 -14.10 -4.34
CA ASP A 78 -4.60 -15.03 -4.28
C ASP A 78 -3.28 -14.27 -4.07
N ILE A 79 -3.05 -13.18 -4.81
CA ILE A 79 -1.87 -12.32 -4.62
C ILE A 79 -1.81 -11.79 -3.19
N HIS A 80 -2.91 -11.23 -2.69
CA HIS A 80 -2.98 -10.65 -1.34
C HIS A 80 -2.76 -11.72 -0.26
N ALA A 81 -3.36 -12.90 -0.40
CA ALA A 81 -3.19 -13.99 0.56
C ALA A 81 -1.72 -14.44 0.66
N ARG A 82 -1.06 -14.62 -0.49
CA ARG A 82 0.37 -15.01 -0.53
C ARG A 82 1.28 -13.90 -0.03
N MET A 83 1.01 -12.65 -0.41
CA MET A 83 1.74 -11.48 0.09
C MET A 83 1.68 -11.42 1.62
N CYS A 84 0.49 -11.54 2.20
CA CYS A 84 0.33 -11.53 3.66
C CYS A 84 1.02 -12.73 4.33
N ALA A 85 0.96 -13.92 3.72
CA ALA A 85 1.65 -15.11 4.23
C ALA A 85 3.18 -14.93 4.25
N GLU A 86 3.76 -14.37 3.19
CA GLU A 86 5.20 -14.06 3.12
C GLU A 86 5.58 -12.96 4.12
N ILE A 87 4.77 -11.92 4.28
CA ILE A 87 5.02 -10.87 5.29
C ILE A 87 5.00 -11.48 6.70
N ALA A 88 4.02 -12.34 6.99
CA ALA A 88 3.88 -13.00 8.28
C ALA A 88 5.03 -13.99 8.58
N SER A 89 5.49 -14.73 7.58
CA SER A 89 6.62 -15.67 7.74
C SER A 89 7.93 -14.96 8.09
N HIS A 90 8.04 -13.66 7.79
CA HIS A 90 9.17 -12.80 8.15
C HIS A 90 8.90 -11.91 9.36
N GLY A 91 7.84 -12.17 10.14
CA GLY A 91 7.54 -11.47 11.39
C GLY A 91 6.78 -10.14 11.23
N GLY A 92 6.35 -9.79 10.01
CA GLY A 92 5.46 -8.67 9.77
C GLY A 92 3.98 -9.00 9.95
N ARG A 93 3.11 -8.01 9.78
CA ARG A 93 1.64 -8.17 9.84
C ARG A 93 0.94 -7.14 8.97
N ILE A 94 -0.16 -7.54 8.33
CA ILE A 94 -1.13 -6.64 7.70
C ILE A 94 -2.50 -6.99 8.27
N ASP A 95 -3.14 -6.03 8.91
CA ASP A 95 -4.42 -6.22 9.60
C ASP A 95 -5.60 -6.24 8.62
N LYS A 96 -5.56 -5.40 7.59
CA LYS A 96 -6.55 -5.41 6.51
C LYS A 96 -6.05 -4.74 5.23
N ILE A 97 -6.58 -5.19 4.10
CA ILE A 97 -6.33 -4.60 2.79
C ILE A 97 -7.64 -4.00 2.27
N TYR A 98 -7.58 -2.73 1.88
CA TYR A 98 -8.63 -2.02 1.18
C TYR A 98 -8.15 -1.75 -0.25
N PHE A 99 -8.99 -2.07 -1.23
CA PHE A 99 -8.69 -1.75 -2.62
C PHE A 99 -9.88 -1.08 -3.31
N CYS A 100 -9.56 -0.38 -4.40
CA CYS A 100 -10.55 0.19 -5.32
C CYS A 100 -10.22 -0.21 -6.75
N SER A 101 -11.18 -0.80 -7.47
CA SER A 101 -11.07 -1.22 -8.88
C SER A 101 -11.64 -0.20 -9.87
N ALA A 102 -12.20 0.91 -9.37
CA ALA A 102 -12.88 1.91 -10.19
C ALA A 102 -11.97 2.57 -11.23
N LEU A 103 -12.51 2.81 -12.43
CA LEU A 103 -11.80 3.46 -13.52
C LEU A 103 -11.99 4.97 -13.58
N THR A 104 -13.08 5.48 -12.99
CA THR A 104 -13.32 6.91 -12.83
C THR A 104 -12.52 7.46 -11.66
N GLU A 105 -12.12 8.73 -11.76
CA GLU A 105 -11.47 9.48 -10.67
C GLU A 105 -12.48 10.14 -9.75
N GLU A 106 -13.77 10.14 -10.12
CA GLU A 106 -14.88 10.62 -9.31
C GLU A 106 -15.28 9.62 -8.20
N ASP A 107 -14.80 8.37 -8.29
CA ASP A 107 -15.06 7.37 -7.26
C ASP A 107 -14.30 7.75 -5.99
N VAL A 108 -15.06 8.08 -4.94
CA VAL A 108 -14.51 8.56 -3.67
C VAL A 108 -13.58 7.56 -2.99
N ARG A 109 -13.65 6.25 -3.30
CA ARG A 109 -12.74 5.24 -2.75
C ARG A 109 -11.42 5.19 -3.50
N ARG A 110 -11.37 5.59 -4.77
CA ARG A 110 -10.13 5.57 -5.54
C ARG A 110 -9.23 6.69 -5.07
N LYS A 111 -7.98 6.38 -4.68
CA LYS A 111 -7.00 7.44 -4.36
C LYS A 111 -6.86 8.39 -5.56
N PRO A 112 -6.95 9.72 -5.36
CA PRO A 112 -6.74 10.42 -4.09
C PRO A 112 -8.00 10.62 -3.21
N GLY A 113 -9.16 10.07 -3.57
CA GLY A 113 -10.36 10.09 -2.74
C GLY A 113 -10.22 9.32 -1.43
N ARG A 114 -10.81 9.86 -0.35
CA ARG A 114 -10.65 9.37 1.04
C ARG A 114 -11.50 8.15 1.41
N GLY A 115 -12.29 7.60 0.50
CA GLY A 115 -13.30 6.58 0.80
C GLY A 115 -12.74 5.28 1.37
N MET A 116 -11.52 4.86 0.97
CA MET A 116 -10.86 3.71 1.62
C MET A 116 -10.48 4.01 3.08
N PHE A 117 -10.19 5.27 3.43
CA PHE A 117 -9.96 5.66 4.82
C PHE A 117 -11.28 5.73 5.61
N ASP A 118 -12.38 6.15 4.99
CA ASP A 118 -13.70 6.06 5.62
C ASP A 118 -14.11 4.63 5.95
N ASP A 119 -13.75 3.68 5.08
CA ASP A 119 -13.93 2.26 5.39
C ASP A 119 -13.09 1.82 6.60
N ILE A 120 -11.83 2.28 6.69
CA ILE A 120 -10.96 2.03 7.86
C ILE A 120 -11.61 2.55 9.14
N LEU A 121 -12.06 3.80 9.17
CA LEU A 121 -12.67 4.41 10.37
C LEU A 121 -13.97 3.71 10.78
N ARG A 122 -14.75 3.20 9.83
CA ARG A 122 -15.96 2.42 10.11
C ARG A 122 -15.62 1.06 10.71
N ASP A 123 -14.62 0.38 10.16
CA ASP A 123 -14.28 -0.99 10.54
C ASP A 123 -13.40 -1.02 11.82
N PHE A 124 -12.65 0.06 12.09
CA PHE A 124 -11.75 0.25 13.23
C PHE A 124 -12.02 1.62 13.89
N PRO A 125 -13.09 1.74 14.70
CA PRO A 125 -13.49 3.01 15.33
C PRO A 125 -12.48 3.60 16.33
N ASP A 126 -11.48 2.81 16.70
CA ASP A 126 -10.38 3.17 17.59
C ASP A 126 -9.17 3.81 16.88
N VAL A 127 -9.25 3.97 15.55
CA VAL A 127 -8.26 4.69 14.74
C VAL A 127 -8.40 6.20 14.93
N ASP A 128 -7.33 6.86 15.36
CA ASP A 128 -7.22 8.33 15.44
C ASP A 128 -6.48 8.87 14.20
N PRO A 129 -7.12 9.69 13.35
CA PRO A 129 -6.46 10.30 12.19
C PRO A 129 -5.18 11.07 12.53
N SER A 130 -5.10 11.68 13.71
CA SER A 130 -3.90 12.42 14.15
C SER A 130 -2.70 11.51 14.45
N LYS A 131 -2.93 10.20 14.56
CA LYS A 131 -1.94 9.14 14.80
C LYS A 131 -1.75 8.23 13.58
N CYS A 132 -2.35 8.58 12.45
CA CYS A 132 -2.21 7.85 11.20
C CYS A 132 -1.05 8.37 10.36
N LEU A 133 -0.31 7.43 9.76
CA LEU A 133 0.75 7.69 8.78
C LEU A 133 0.47 6.92 7.49
N MET A 134 0.46 7.62 6.36
CA MET A 134 0.43 7.03 5.02
C MET A 134 1.84 7.00 4.42
N LEU A 135 2.27 5.83 3.95
CA LEU A 135 3.49 5.65 3.17
C LEU A 135 3.13 5.17 1.76
N GLY A 136 3.62 5.88 0.75
CA GLY A 136 3.38 5.57 -0.66
C GLY A 136 4.42 6.20 -1.58
N ASP A 137 4.53 5.73 -2.83
CA ASP A 137 5.51 6.25 -3.78
C ASP A 137 4.94 7.35 -4.69
N GLY A 138 3.61 7.44 -4.80
CA GLY A 138 2.93 8.33 -5.72
C GLY A 138 2.47 9.64 -5.07
N ASP A 139 2.35 10.70 -5.89
CA ASP A 139 1.71 11.94 -5.44
C ASP A 139 0.24 11.71 -5.06
N VAL A 140 -0.39 10.71 -5.70
CA VAL A 140 -1.76 10.26 -5.40
C VAL A 140 -1.91 9.77 -3.95
N ASP A 141 -0.85 9.23 -3.35
CA ASP A 141 -0.85 8.77 -1.96
C ASP A 141 -0.75 9.93 -0.99
N MET A 142 0.05 10.95 -1.33
CA MET A 142 0.19 12.16 -0.53
C MET A 142 -1.09 12.99 -0.57
N GLU A 143 -1.75 13.04 -1.73
CA GLU A 143 -3.05 13.68 -1.85
C GLU A 143 -4.15 12.90 -1.13
N PHE A 144 -4.13 11.56 -1.17
CA PHE A 144 -4.99 10.72 -0.33
C PHE A 144 -4.79 10.99 1.17
N ALA A 145 -3.54 11.08 1.63
CA ALA A 145 -3.21 11.38 3.02
C ALA A 145 -3.76 12.76 3.42
N LYS A 146 -3.53 13.77 2.59
CA LYS A 146 -4.06 15.13 2.79
C LYS A 146 -5.59 15.15 2.84
N ASN A 147 -6.26 14.49 1.90
CA ASN A 147 -7.73 14.43 1.85
C ASN A 147 -8.32 13.63 3.02
N SER A 148 -7.53 12.72 3.60
CA SER A 148 -7.90 11.94 4.78
C SER A 148 -7.58 12.64 6.10
N GLY A 149 -6.84 13.76 6.06
CA GLY A 149 -6.42 14.49 7.26
C GLY A 149 -5.34 13.77 8.08
N ILE A 150 -4.52 12.93 7.43
CA ILE A 150 -3.47 12.12 8.07
C ILE A 150 -2.08 12.53 7.57
N ALA A 151 -1.02 12.16 8.29
CA ALA A 151 0.35 12.40 7.83
C ALA A 151 0.65 11.53 6.59
N GLY A 152 1.45 12.06 5.67
CA GLY A 152 1.90 11.35 4.47
C GLY A 152 3.39 11.53 4.26
N ILE A 153 4.11 10.43 4.02
CA ILE A 153 5.52 10.46 3.64
C ILE A 153 5.70 9.68 2.34
N LYS A 154 6.34 10.34 1.37
CA LYS A 154 6.66 9.73 0.08
C LYS A 154 7.93 8.90 0.21
N VAL A 155 7.89 7.65 -0.23
CA VAL A 155 9.01 6.70 -0.10
C VAL A 155 9.68 6.41 -1.45
N ASP A 156 10.92 5.93 -1.38
CA ASP A 156 11.63 5.44 -2.55
C ASP A 156 10.87 4.26 -3.14
N SER A 157 10.78 4.22 -4.46
CA SER A 157 10.14 3.11 -5.17
C SER A 157 11.10 2.41 -6.10
N LEU A 158 10.86 1.12 -6.28
CA LEU A 158 11.48 0.32 -7.32
C LEU A 158 10.45 0.07 -8.41
N LYS A 159 10.77 0.50 -9.64
CA LYS A 159 9.89 0.38 -10.80
C LYS A 159 10.52 -0.53 -11.84
N LYS A 160 9.70 -1.30 -12.53
CA LYS A 160 10.10 -2.25 -13.58
C LYS A 160 9.44 -1.87 -14.90
N GLU A 161 10.24 -1.68 -15.94
CA GLU A 161 9.77 -1.45 -17.30
C GLU A 161 10.41 -2.52 -18.21
N GLY A 162 9.60 -3.46 -18.70
CA GLY A 162 10.12 -4.66 -19.35
C GLY A 162 11.01 -5.48 -18.41
N SER A 163 12.30 -5.62 -18.75
CA SER A 163 13.30 -6.32 -17.94
C SER A 163 14.17 -5.40 -17.08
N GLU A 164 14.00 -4.07 -17.20
CA GLU A 164 14.84 -3.10 -16.50
C GLU A 164 14.21 -2.66 -15.19
N TYR A 165 15.05 -2.49 -14.17
CA TYR A 165 14.67 -2.01 -12.84
C TYR A 165 15.27 -0.63 -12.59
N LYS A 166 14.46 0.28 -12.06
CA LYS A 166 14.87 1.65 -11.74
C LYS A 166 14.38 2.05 -10.35
N TYR A 167 15.31 2.50 -9.52
CA TYR A 167 14.96 3.20 -8.29
C TYR A 167 14.56 4.65 -8.59
N VAL A 168 13.44 5.07 -8.02
CA VAL A 168 13.01 6.47 -7.98
C VAL A 168 13.17 6.93 -6.54
N ILE A 169 14.14 7.80 -6.32
CA ILE A 169 14.46 8.36 -5.00
C ILE A 169 13.64 9.63 -4.80
N GLN A 170 13.02 9.76 -3.62
CA GLN A 170 12.25 10.94 -3.20
C GLN A 170 13.08 11.86 -2.33
#